data_AF-A0A528V601-F1
#
_entry.id   AF-A0A528V601-F1
#
_cell.length_a   1.000
_cell.length_b   1.000
_cell.length_c   1.000
_cell.angle_alpha   90.00
_cell.angle_beta   90.00
_cell.angle_gamma   90.00
#
_symmetry.space_group_name_H-M   'P 1'
#
loop_
_entity.id
_entity.type
_entity.pdbx_description
1 polymer ?
#
loop_
_entity_poly.entity_id
_entity_poly.type
_entity_poly.pdbx_seq_one_letter_code
_entity_poly.pdbx_strand_id
1 'polypeptide(L)'
;QCEAEGFRRITYFLDRPDILSVYTVRIEAPHHEAPLLLSNGNPAGSGELADGWHYAVWHDPFPKPSYLFALVAGALGKVADSFVTLSGREVELGIFVEPGKERLAGYAMDALKRSM
;
A
#
# COMPACT_ATOMS: atom_id res chain seq x y z
N GLN A 1 4.38 8.23 6.97
CA GLN A 1 3.64 9.48 7.21
C GLN A 1 4.24 10.57 6.35
N CYS A 2 3.53 10.98 5.29
CA CYS A 2 4.02 11.97 4.32
C CYS A 2 3.30 13.30 4.41
N GLU A 3 2.09 13.35 4.94
CA GLU A 3 1.38 14.60 5.16
C GLU A 3 1.89 15.33 6.42
N ALA A 4 2.09 16.66 6.39
CA ALA A 4 1.95 17.55 5.22
C ALA A 4 3.21 17.65 4.34
N GLU A 5 4.40 17.50 4.95
CA GLU A 5 5.70 17.75 4.30
C GLU A 5 6.74 16.68 4.70
N GLY A 6 6.29 15.42 4.76
CA GLY A 6 7.09 14.27 5.19
C GLY A 6 7.87 13.62 4.05
N PHE A 7 7.42 13.74 2.80
CA PHE A 7 8.06 13.07 1.66
C PHE A 7 9.48 13.60 1.40
N ARG A 8 9.73 14.89 1.66
CA ARG A 8 11.09 15.49 1.60
C ARG A 8 12.11 14.89 2.56
N ARG A 9 11.68 14.07 3.54
CA ARG A 9 12.58 13.33 4.44
C ARG A 9 13.00 11.97 3.88
N ILE A 10 12.33 11.50 2.82
CA ILE A 10 12.66 10.26 2.11
C ILE A 10 13.66 10.56 1.00
N THR A 11 13.39 11.59 0.20
CA THR A 11 14.26 12.02 -0.90
C THR A 11 14.03 13.50 -1.24
N TYR A 12 14.96 14.11 -1.98
CA TYR A 12 14.74 15.44 -2.56
C TYR A 12 13.60 15.39 -3.58
N PHE A 13 12.56 16.17 -3.33
CA PHE A 13 11.39 16.29 -4.19
C PHE A 13 10.73 17.66 -4.01
N LEU A 14 9.92 18.08 -4.99
CA LEU A 14 9.05 19.25 -4.85
C LEU A 14 7.86 18.90 -3.97
N ASP A 15 8.09 18.83 -2.66
CA ASP A 15 7.14 18.35 -1.67
C ASP A 15 6.07 19.42 -1.33
N ARG A 16 5.21 19.70 -2.33
CA ARG A 16 4.10 20.64 -2.31
C ARG A 16 2.91 20.03 -3.08
N PRO A 17 1.66 20.26 -2.65
CA PRO A 17 0.50 19.46 -3.07
C PRO A 17 -0.02 19.75 -4.50
N ASP A 18 0.46 20.80 -5.15
CA ASP A 18 0.13 21.16 -6.54
C ASP A 18 1.06 20.49 -7.57
N ILE A 19 2.09 19.75 -7.13
CA ILE A 19 2.93 18.94 -8.00
C ILE A 19 2.38 17.51 -8.03
N LEU A 20 1.74 17.15 -9.13
CA LEU A 20 1.13 15.83 -9.33
C LEU A 20 2.07 14.94 -10.15
N SER A 21 2.38 13.75 -9.64
CA SER A 21 3.26 12.78 -10.31
C SER A 21 2.65 11.38 -10.31
N VAL A 22 2.96 10.61 -11.35
CA VAL A 22 2.68 9.17 -11.41
C VAL A 22 3.84 8.44 -10.75
N TYR A 23 3.54 7.49 -9.86
CA TYR A 23 4.57 6.79 -9.08
C TYR A 23 4.60 5.30 -9.46
N THR A 24 5.80 4.83 -9.78
CA THR A 24 6.13 3.40 -9.80
C THR A 24 7.17 3.16 -8.71
N VAL A 25 6.83 2.32 -7.74
CA VAL A 25 7.61 2.12 -6.51
C VAL A 25 8.08 0.68 -6.46
N ARG A 26 9.40 0.48 -6.38
CA ARG A 26 9.99 -0.83 -6.09
C ARG A 26 10.48 -0.83 -4.66
N ILE A 27 10.08 -1.85 -3.91
CA ILE A 27 10.49 -2.07 -2.53
C ILE A 27 11.27 -3.37 -2.51
N GLU A 28 12.43 -3.38 -1.87
CA GLU A 28 13.24 -4.57 -1.63
C GLU A 28 13.53 -4.67 -0.13
N ALA A 29 13.45 -5.86 0.42
CA ALA A 29 13.75 -6.11 1.83
C ALA A 29 14.17 -7.58 2.04
N PRO A 30 14.87 -7.90 3.13
CA PRO A 30 14.98 -9.27 3.61
C PRO A 30 13.60 -9.85 3.91
N HIS A 31 13.27 -11.01 3.34
CA HIS A 31 11.95 -11.62 3.49
C HIS A 31 11.60 -11.91 4.98
N HIS A 32 12.61 -12.20 5.80
CA HIS A 32 12.40 -12.50 7.22
C HIS A 32 12.05 -11.26 8.08
N GLU A 33 12.43 -10.06 7.63
CA GLU A 33 12.10 -8.80 8.32
C GLU A 33 10.77 -8.23 7.85
N ALA A 34 10.50 -8.30 6.55
CA ALA A 34 9.33 -7.69 5.93
C ALA A 34 8.73 -8.58 4.84
N PRO A 35 8.02 -9.67 5.20
CA PRO A 35 7.42 -10.58 4.22
C PRO A 35 6.30 -9.93 3.38
N LEU A 36 5.75 -8.80 3.81
CA LEU A 36 4.76 -8.02 3.08
C LEU A 36 5.33 -6.65 2.72
N LEU A 37 5.23 -6.29 1.43
CA LEU A 37 5.68 -5.00 0.89
C LEU A 37 4.54 -4.32 0.10
N LEU A 38 4.05 -3.19 0.59
CA LEU A 38 2.92 -2.45 0.03
C LEU A 38 3.31 -1.01 -0.34
N SER A 39 2.75 -0.51 -1.44
CA SER A 39 2.69 0.91 -1.76
C SER A 39 1.36 1.22 -2.48
N ASN A 40 1.16 2.46 -2.92
CA ASN A 40 -0.05 2.88 -3.61
C ASN A 40 -0.21 2.18 -4.97
N GLY A 41 -1.44 2.02 -5.43
CA GLY A 41 -1.76 1.52 -6.76
C GLY A 41 -1.92 0.00 -6.81
N ASN A 42 -1.51 -0.60 -7.92
CA ASN A 42 -1.66 -2.03 -8.18
C ASN A 42 -0.31 -2.75 -8.19
N PRO A 43 -0.25 -4.04 -7.80
CA PRO A 43 0.93 -4.86 -8.01
C PRO A 43 1.33 -4.91 -9.48
N ALA A 44 2.59 -4.60 -9.77
CA ALA A 44 3.17 -4.55 -11.11
C ALA A 44 4.33 -5.54 -11.30
N GLY A 45 4.79 -6.18 -10.22
CA GLY A 45 5.79 -7.24 -10.26
C GLY A 45 6.25 -7.64 -8.85
N SER A 46 6.75 -8.86 -8.69
CA SER A 46 7.36 -9.33 -7.46
C SER A 46 8.33 -10.47 -7.75
N GLY A 47 9.21 -10.78 -6.81
CA GLY A 47 10.08 -11.94 -6.92
C GLY A 47 11.12 -12.03 -5.82
N GLU A 48 11.78 -13.19 -5.78
CA GLU A 48 12.92 -13.44 -4.90
C GLU A 48 14.20 -12.81 -5.47
N LEU A 49 15.10 -12.44 -4.57
CA LEU A 49 16.44 -11.96 -4.84
C LEU A 49 17.46 -12.86 -4.12
N ALA A 50 18.74 -12.61 -4.34
CA ALA A 50 19.80 -13.33 -3.62
C ALA A 50 19.72 -13.08 -2.09
N ASP A 51 20.38 -13.95 -1.32
CA ASP A 51 20.60 -13.76 0.12
C ASP A 51 19.32 -13.59 0.97
N GLY A 52 18.21 -14.19 0.53
CA GLY A 52 16.94 -14.17 1.26
C GLY A 52 16.20 -12.82 1.18
N TRP A 53 16.55 -11.98 0.22
CA TRP A 53 15.81 -10.76 -0.12
C TRP A 53 14.70 -11.08 -1.11
N HIS A 54 13.71 -10.20 -1.16
CA HIS A 54 12.67 -10.22 -2.18
C HIS A 54 12.29 -8.79 -2.58
N TYR A 55 11.41 -8.66 -3.57
CA TYR A 55 10.89 -7.37 -3.98
C TYR A 55 9.41 -7.40 -4.34
N ALA A 56 8.80 -6.21 -4.27
CA ALA A 56 7.51 -5.91 -4.87
C ALA A 56 7.58 -4.57 -5.63
N VAL A 57 6.90 -4.50 -6.77
CA VAL A 57 6.73 -3.30 -7.58
C VAL A 57 5.26 -2.92 -7.58
N TRP A 58 4.98 -1.65 -7.33
CA TRP A 58 3.64 -1.07 -7.30
C TRP A 58 3.56 0.08 -8.30
N HIS A 59 2.45 0.15 -9.05
CA HIS A 59 2.19 1.22 -9.99
C HIS A 59 0.83 1.87 -9.70
N ASP A 60 0.86 3.17 -9.42
CA ASP A 60 -0.34 3.98 -9.25
C ASP A 60 -0.55 4.86 -10.49
N PRO A 61 -1.58 4.58 -11.32
CA PRO A 61 -1.80 5.30 -12.57
C PRO A 61 -2.33 6.73 -12.37
N PHE A 62 -2.79 7.07 -11.16
CA PHE A 62 -3.37 8.39 -10.89
C PHE A 62 -2.28 9.38 -10.45
N PRO A 63 -2.12 10.52 -11.14
CA PRO A 63 -1.22 11.59 -10.70
C PRO A 63 -1.62 12.07 -9.31
N LYS A 64 -0.69 12.03 -8.36
CA LYS A 64 -0.93 12.45 -6.97
C LYS A 64 0.18 13.35 -6.45
N PRO A 65 -0.12 14.21 -5.46
CA PRO A 65 0.91 14.91 -4.71
C PRO A 65 1.70 13.96 -3.80
N SER A 66 2.92 14.36 -3.47
CA SER A 66 3.85 13.59 -2.65
C SER A 66 3.33 13.24 -1.25
N TYR A 67 2.45 14.06 -0.66
CA TYR A 67 1.88 13.79 0.66
C TYR A 67 0.99 12.54 0.69
N LEU A 68 0.47 12.10 -0.46
CA LEU A 68 -0.32 10.87 -0.61
C LEU A 68 0.52 9.62 -0.87
N PHE A 69 1.86 9.74 -0.94
CA PHE A 69 2.74 8.58 -1.01
C PHE A 69 2.67 7.77 0.29
N ALA A 70 2.54 6.46 0.16
CA ALA A 70 2.60 5.51 1.27
C ALA A 70 3.48 4.31 0.91
N LEU A 71 4.20 3.80 1.91
CA LEU A 71 4.96 2.57 1.87
C LEU A 71 4.78 1.86 3.21
N VAL A 72 4.46 0.57 3.17
CA VAL A 72 4.39 -0.30 4.35
C VAL A 72 5.21 -1.55 4.06
N ALA A 73 6.09 -1.91 4.99
CA ALA A 73 6.90 -3.12 4.94
C ALA A 73 6.89 -3.77 6.33
N GLY A 74 6.58 -5.06 6.43
CA GLY A 74 6.59 -5.77 7.71
C GLY A 74 5.78 -7.06 7.71
N ALA A 75 5.73 -7.74 8.87
CA ALA A 75 4.88 -8.90 9.08
C ALA A 75 3.49 -8.47 9.56
N LEU A 76 2.50 -8.52 8.67
CA LEU A 76 1.11 -8.13 8.95
C LEU A 76 0.13 -9.24 8.56
N GLY A 77 -0.91 -9.42 9.36
CA GLY A 77 -2.07 -10.23 9.00
C GLY A 77 -3.00 -9.47 8.06
N LYS A 78 -3.55 -10.15 7.05
CA LYS A 78 -4.50 -9.57 6.09
C LYS A 78 -5.91 -10.09 6.35
N VAL A 79 -6.86 -9.20 6.55
CA VAL A 79 -8.30 -9.47 6.45
C VAL A 79 -8.73 -9.05 5.05
N ALA A 80 -9.07 -10.04 4.23
CA ALA A 80 -9.46 -9.85 2.83
C ALA A 80 -10.98 -9.98 2.66
N ASP A 81 -11.52 -9.20 1.74
CA ASP A 81 -12.93 -9.28 1.31
C ASP A 81 -13.07 -8.63 -0.08
N SER A 82 -14.28 -8.51 -0.62
CA SER A 82 -14.55 -7.79 -1.86
C SER A 82 -15.80 -6.92 -1.81
N PHE A 83 -15.87 -5.95 -2.70
CA PHE A 83 -17.03 -5.07 -2.93
C PHE A 83 -17.30 -4.96 -4.42
N VAL A 84 -18.57 -5.01 -4.81
CA VAL A 84 -18.99 -4.82 -6.20
C VAL A 84 -19.63 -3.44 -6.33
N THR A 85 -19.05 -2.57 -7.15
CA THR A 85 -19.60 -1.23 -7.40
C THR A 85 -20.94 -1.29 -8.11
N LEU A 86 -21.70 -0.20 -8.08
CA LEU A 86 -22.96 -0.07 -8.84
C LEU A 86 -22.80 -0.34 -10.35
N SER A 87 -21.62 -0.07 -10.91
CA SER A 87 -21.29 -0.34 -12.31
C SER A 87 -20.80 -1.78 -12.57
N GLY A 88 -20.74 -2.64 -11.54
CA GLY A 88 -20.34 -4.04 -11.65
C GLY A 88 -18.83 -4.30 -11.54
N ARG A 89 -18.01 -3.30 -11.15
CA ARG A 89 -16.58 -3.53 -10.92
C ARG A 89 -16.38 -4.22 -9.58
N GLU A 90 -15.69 -5.35 -9.58
CA GLU A 90 -15.21 -5.97 -8.35
C GLU A 90 -13.95 -5.25 -7.84
N VAL A 91 -13.93 -4.93 -6.55
CA VAL A 91 -12.83 -4.28 -5.84
C VAL A 91 -12.39 -5.20 -4.72
N GLU A 92 -11.12 -5.62 -4.75
CA GLU A 92 -10.50 -6.35 -3.66
C GLU A 92 -10.26 -5.40 -2.47
N LEU A 93 -10.68 -5.81 -1.28
CA LEU A 93 -10.48 -5.09 -0.03
C LEU A 93 -9.45 -5.83 0.82
N GLY A 94 -8.52 -5.08 1.41
CA GLY A 94 -7.51 -5.61 2.31
C GLY A 94 -7.30 -4.69 3.50
N ILE A 95 -7.55 -5.21 4.70
CA ILE A 95 -7.18 -4.56 5.95
C ILE A 95 -5.99 -5.30 6.55
N PHE A 96 -4.89 -4.60 6.76
CA PHE A 96 -3.66 -5.16 7.31
C PHE A 96 -3.51 -4.74 8.76
N VAL A 97 -3.28 -5.70 9.65
CA VAL A 97 -3.14 -5.51 11.10
C VAL A 97 -1.94 -6.28 11.64
N GLU A 98 -1.55 -5.98 12.88
CA GLU A 98 -0.56 -6.80 13.57
C GLU A 98 -1.02 -8.27 13.65
N PRO A 99 -0.12 -9.24 13.49
CA PRO A 99 -0.45 -10.66 13.55
C PRO A 99 -1.21 -11.04 14.83
N GLY A 100 -2.29 -11.82 14.67
CA GLY A 100 -3.15 -12.24 15.77
C GLY A 100 -4.30 -11.28 16.11
N LYS A 101 -4.34 -10.08 15.51
CA LYS A 101 -5.43 -9.11 15.68
C LYS A 101 -6.48 -9.13 14.56
N GLU A 102 -6.40 -10.06 13.61
CA GLU A 102 -7.26 -10.13 12.42
C GLU A 102 -8.75 -10.19 12.78
N ARG A 103 -9.09 -10.91 13.86
CA ARG A 103 -10.47 -11.01 14.36
C ARG A 103 -11.08 -9.67 14.80
N LEU A 104 -10.24 -8.69 15.16
CA LEU A 104 -10.68 -7.36 15.62
C LEU A 104 -11.03 -6.43 14.45
N ALA A 105 -10.60 -6.76 13.22
CA ALA A 105 -10.81 -5.90 12.06
C ALA A 105 -12.16 -6.11 11.34
N GLY A 106 -13.03 -7.00 11.86
CA GLY A 106 -14.33 -7.29 11.24
C GLY A 106 -15.22 -6.05 11.07
N TYR A 107 -15.33 -5.23 12.12
CA TYR A 107 -16.10 -3.98 12.04
C TYR A 107 -15.50 -2.97 11.05
N ALA A 108 -14.17 -2.91 10.94
CA ALA A 108 -13.50 -2.00 10.01
C ALA A 108 -13.78 -2.40 8.55
N MET A 109 -13.77 -3.69 8.22
CA MET A 109 -14.11 -4.18 6.89
C MET A 109 -15.56 -3.86 6.52
N ASP A 110 -16.48 -4.09 7.46
CA ASP A 110 -17.89 -3.81 7.30
C ASP A 110 -18.19 -2.30 7.16
N ALA A 111 -17.50 -1.43 7.91
CA ALA A 111 -17.58 0.01 7.77
C ALA A 111 -17.02 0.52 6.43
N LEU A 112 -15.92 -0.08 5.95
CA LEU A 112 -15.34 0.22 4.64
C LEU A 112 -16.36 -0.06 3.52
N LYS A 113 -16.98 -1.25 3.52
CA LYS A 113 -18.00 -1.61 2.53
C LYS A 113 -19.22 -0.69 2.53
N ARG A 114 -19.64 -0.20 3.69
CA ARG A 114 -20.76 0.76 3.79
C ARG A 114 -20.43 2.17 3.30
N SER A 115 -19.14 2.49 3.21
CA SER A 115 -18.66 3.81 2.79
C SER A 115 -18.42 3.89 1.27
N MET A 116 -18.36 2.74 0.60
CA MET A 116 -18.21 2.60 -0.86
C MET A 116 -19.57 2.61 -1.56
#